data_AF-A0AAE3YEC1-F1
#
_entry.id   AF-A0AAE3YEC1-F1
#
_cell.length_a   1.000
_cell.length_b   1.000
_cell.length_c   1.000
_cell.angle_alpha   90.00
_cell.angle_beta   90.00
_cell.angle_gamma   90.00
#
_symmetry.space_group_name_H-M   'P 1'
#
loop_
_entity.id
_entity.type
_entity.pdbx_description
1 polymer ?
#
loop_
_entity_poly.entity_id
_entity_poly.type
_entity_poly.pdbx_seq_one_letter_code
_entity_poly.pdbx_strand_id
1 'polypeptide(L)'
;MKKMLFLISVSVISIQIHAQSIERLRKEIQQIVASKNATVGISIKNIEDKDTLSINGNSMMPMMSVFKFHIALAVLDQVDKGKLKLNQKFFIKKEDLLPGTWSPIQEEFPNGNIDLTLDQLLKYTVSHSDNNGCDILLKILGGTEPVQKFINQQGIKDFTIKVNEQQMSNWDNLYLNVTTPIATTAIL
;
A
#
# COMPACT_ATOMS: atom_id res chain seq x y z
N MET A 1 39.74 34.03 -63.47
CA MET A 1 38.71 32.97 -63.39
C MET A 1 39.34 31.69 -62.87
N LYS A 2 39.01 31.26 -61.66
CA LYS A 2 38.92 29.86 -61.20
C LYS A 2 38.46 29.87 -59.73
N LYS A 3 37.14 29.90 -59.57
CA LYS A 3 36.42 29.53 -58.35
C LYS A 3 36.47 28.00 -58.25
N MET A 4 36.68 27.43 -57.05
CA MET A 4 36.24 26.09 -56.58
C MET A 4 37.25 25.53 -55.55
N LEU A 5 36.88 24.93 -54.42
CA LEU A 5 35.60 24.76 -53.74
C LEU A 5 36.00 24.24 -52.34
N PHE A 6 35.66 24.95 -51.27
CA PHE A 6 35.96 24.55 -49.90
C PHE A 6 34.87 23.58 -49.45
N LEU A 7 35.16 22.28 -49.44
CA LEU A 7 34.23 21.24 -48.97
C LEU A 7 34.52 20.96 -47.49
N ILE A 8 33.81 21.67 -46.61
CA ILE A 8 33.75 21.32 -45.19
C ILE A 8 32.69 20.23 -45.06
N SER A 9 33.10 18.98 -44.90
CA SER A 9 32.22 17.91 -44.45
C SER A 9 31.95 18.11 -42.96
N VAL A 10 30.84 18.76 -42.62
CA VAL A 10 30.35 18.79 -41.24
C VAL A 10 29.68 17.44 -40.97
N SER A 11 30.45 16.50 -40.41
CA SER A 11 29.92 15.26 -39.86
C SER A 11 29.13 15.60 -38.60
N VAL A 12 27.82 15.70 -38.71
CA VAL A 12 26.93 15.80 -37.55
C VAL A 12 26.94 14.45 -36.84
N ILE A 13 27.84 14.29 -35.87
CA ILE A 13 27.79 13.16 -34.94
C ILE A 13 26.64 13.46 -33.98
N SER A 14 25.45 12.94 -34.30
CA SER A 14 24.32 12.93 -33.39
C SER A 14 24.66 12.02 -32.22
N ILE A 15 25.14 12.60 -31.12
CA ILE A 15 25.30 11.90 -29.85
C ILE A 15 23.88 11.57 -29.39
N GLN A 16 23.47 10.32 -29.62
CA GLN A 16 22.23 9.77 -29.06
C GLN A 16 22.44 9.63 -27.55
N ILE A 17 22.13 10.68 -26.80
CA ILE A 17 22.04 10.61 -25.34
C ILE A 17 20.89 9.65 -25.03
N HIS A 18 21.21 8.39 -24.75
CA HIS A 18 20.23 7.42 -24.31
C HIS A 18 19.88 7.74 -22.86
N ALA A 19 18.87 8.58 -22.65
CA ALA A 19 18.16 8.60 -21.37
C ALA A 19 17.76 7.15 -21.03
N GLN A 20 17.82 6.77 -19.74
CA GLN A 20 17.27 5.50 -19.32
C GLN A 20 15.78 5.49 -19.69
N SER A 21 15.41 4.74 -20.74
CA SER A 21 14.02 4.71 -21.17
C SER A 21 13.21 3.84 -20.23
N ILE A 22 11.95 4.23 -20.00
CA ILE A 22 10.98 3.43 -19.24
C ILE A 22 10.88 1.99 -19.77
N GLU A 23 11.12 1.80 -21.08
CA GLU A 23 11.15 0.50 -21.73
C GLU A 23 12.37 -0.34 -21.36
N ARG A 24 13.54 0.28 -21.14
CA ARG A 24 14.70 -0.43 -20.60
C ARG A 24 14.42 -0.93 -19.19
N LEU A 25 13.88 -0.07 -18.32
CA LEU A 25 13.49 -0.45 -16.96
C LEU A 25 12.45 -1.58 -16.98
N ARG A 26 11.42 -1.48 -17.83
CA ARG A 26 10.39 -2.51 -18.01
C ARG A 26 11.02 -3.86 -18.36
N LYS A 27 11.94 -3.88 -19.32
CA LYS A 27 12.63 -5.11 -19.75
C LYS A 27 13.47 -5.72 -18.63
N GLU A 28 14.22 -4.90 -17.90
CA GLU A 28 15.05 -5.36 -16.78
C GLU A 28 14.18 -5.97 -15.65
N ILE A 29 13.07 -5.33 -15.30
CA ILE A 29 12.13 -5.88 -14.31
C ILE A 29 11.49 -7.19 -14.81
N GLN A 30 11.05 -7.24 -16.07
CA GLN A 30 10.46 -8.46 -16.65
C GLN A 30 11.45 -9.63 -16.64
N GLN A 31 12.74 -9.39 -16.89
CA GLN A 31 13.77 -10.42 -16.80
C GLN A 31 13.91 -10.98 -15.38
N ILE A 32 13.87 -10.11 -14.36
CA ILE A 32 13.89 -10.53 -12.96
C ILE A 32 12.67 -11.41 -12.64
N VAL A 33 11.47 -10.94 -13.01
CA VAL A 33 10.21 -11.64 -12.73
C VAL A 33 10.10 -12.97 -13.47
N ALA A 34 10.54 -13.05 -14.73
CA ALA A 34 10.44 -14.27 -15.55
C ALA A 34 11.19 -15.47 -14.96
N SER A 35 12.19 -15.23 -14.10
CA SER A 35 12.94 -16.29 -13.41
C SER A 35 12.22 -16.87 -12.18
N LYS A 36 11.04 -16.36 -11.81
CA LYS A 36 10.35 -16.70 -10.57
C LYS A 36 9.07 -17.49 -10.86
N ASN A 37 8.83 -18.54 -10.07
CA ASN A 37 7.57 -19.28 -10.09
C ASN A 37 6.51 -18.55 -9.23
N ALA A 38 6.16 -17.32 -9.64
CA ALA A 38 5.20 -16.46 -8.94
C ALA A 38 4.53 -15.48 -9.91
N THR A 39 3.29 -15.12 -9.65
CA THR A 39 2.65 -13.96 -10.29
C THR A 39 3.06 -12.70 -9.54
N VAL A 40 3.79 -11.81 -10.21
CA VAL A 40 4.30 -10.57 -9.59
C VAL A 40 3.59 -9.36 -10.20
N GLY A 41 3.00 -8.54 -9.35
CA GLY A 41 2.38 -7.26 -9.70
C GLY A 41 3.25 -6.10 -9.30
N ILE A 42 3.46 -5.18 -10.23
CA ILE A 42 4.34 -4.02 -10.03
C ILE A 42 3.61 -2.81 -10.58
N SER A 43 3.59 -1.74 -9.79
CA SER A 43 3.23 -0.40 -10.23
C SER A 43 4.26 0.56 -9.65
N ILE A 44 4.80 1.43 -10.50
CA ILE A 44 5.75 2.48 -10.17
C ILE A 44 5.15 3.76 -10.75
N LYS A 45 5.09 4.80 -9.93
CA LYS A 45 4.56 6.11 -10.30
C LYS A 45 5.47 7.18 -9.74
N ASN A 46 5.95 8.05 -10.62
CA ASN A 46 6.60 9.29 -10.22
C ASN A 46 5.52 10.27 -9.74
N ILE A 47 5.76 10.92 -8.61
CA ILE A 47 4.77 11.78 -7.95
C ILE A 47 4.66 13.12 -8.69
N GLU A 48 5.77 13.65 -9.20
CA GLU A 48 5.86 14.98 -9.78
C GLU A 48 5.42 15.05 -11.26
N ASP A 49 5.91 14.14 -12.10
CA ASP A 49 5.74 14.22 -13.57
C ASP A 49 4.75 13.19 -14.14
N LYS A 50 4.16 12.35 -13.29
CA LYS A 50 3.16 11.31 -13.63
C LYS A 50 3.69 10.20 -14.54
N ASP A 51 5.01 10.05 -14.69
CA ASP A 51 5.58 8.89 -15.37
C ASP A 51 5.21 7.61 -14.61
N THR A 52 4.80 6.58 -15.35
CA THR A 52 4.35 5.31 -14.77
C THR A 52 4.92 4.10 -15.48
N LEU A 53 5.11 3.03 -14.72
CA LEU A 53 5.42 1.71 -15.22
C LEU A 53 4.64 0.69 -14.42
N SER A 54 3.98 -0.24 -15.12
CA SER A 54 3.32 -1.37 -14.47
C SER A 54 3.58 -2.69 -15.19
N ILE A 55 3.65 -3.76 -14.41
CA ILE A 55 3.66 -5.17 -14.84
C ILE A 55 2.57 -5.89 -14.05
N ASN A 56 1.64 -6.56 -14.73
CA ASN A 56 0.42 -7.12 -14.11
C ASN A 56 -0.33 -6.10 -13.24
N GLY A 57 -0.30 -4.82 -13.64
CA GLY A 57 -0.77 -3.70 -12.81
C GLY A 57 -2.27 -3.68 -12.53
N ASN A 58 -3.06 -4.40 -13.33
CA ASN A 58 -4.52 -4.54 -13.17
C ASN A 58 -4.93 -5.89 -12.55
N SER A 59 -3.97 -6.75 -12.19
CA SER A 59 -4.28 -8.03 -11.56
C SER A 59 -4.65 -7.80 -10.10
N MET A 60 -5.75 -8.40 -9.64
CA MET A 60 -6.14 -8.37 -8.23
C MET A 60 -5.19 -9.24 -7.41
N MET A 61 -4.61 -8.66 -6.36
CA MET A 61 -3.61 -9.31 -5.51
C MET A 61 -4.02 -9.22 -4.04
N PRO A 62 -3.78 -10.27 -3.24
CA PRO A 62 -4.06 -10.24 -1.81
C PRO A 62 -3.20 -9.19 -1.13
N MET A 63 -3.81 -8.31 -0.35
CA MET A 63 -3.10 -7.22 0.30
C MET A 63 -2.32 -7.68 1.53
N MET A 64 -2.82 -8.71 2.23
CA MET A 64 -2.36 -9.01 3.58
C MET A 64 -2.33 -7.71 4.42
N SER A 65 -1.31 -7.52 5.26
CA SER A 65 -1.19 -6.33 6.10
C SER A 65 -0.98 -5.00 5.34
N VAL A 66 -0.82 -4.97 4.02
CA VAL A 66 -0.81 -3.70 3.25
C VAL A 66 -2.12 -2.91 3.44
N PHE A 67 -3.24 -3.60 3.68
CA PHE A 67 -4.52 -2.94 3.96
C PHE A 67 -4.51 -2.07 5.24
N LYS A 68 -3.56 -2.25 6.16
CA LYS A 68 -3.45 -1.47 7.41
C LYS A 68 -3.16 0.01 7.14
N PHE A 69 -2.48 0.33 6.04
CA PHE A 69 -2.35 1.70 5.55
C PHE A 69 -3.72 2.34 5.27
N HIS A 70 -4.60 1.62 4.59
CA HIS A 70 -5.94 2.07 4.21
C HIS A 70 -6.85 2.25 5.43
N ILE A 71 -6.74 1.34 6.41
CA ILE A 71 -7.41 1.45 7.71
C ILE A 71 -6.94 2.71 8.43
N ALA A 72 -5.62 2.96 8.49
CA ALA A 72 -5.07 4.14 9.14
C ALA A 72 -5.54 5.44 8.47
N LEU A 73 -5.59 5.51 7.14
CA LEU A 73 -6.15 6.67 6.43
C LEU A 73 -7.63 6.91 6.81
N ALA A 74 -8.46 5.86 6.84
CA ALA A 74 -9.86 5.98 7.23
C ALA A 74 -10.04 6.43 8.69
N VAL A 75 -9.19 5.95 9.60
CA VAL A 75 -9.15 6.40 11.00
C VAL A 75 -8.77 7.87 11.11
N LEU A 76 -7.71 8.29 10.42
CA LEU A 76 -7.23 9.68 10.44
C LEU A 76 -8.23 10.63 9.79
N ASP A 77 -8.95 10.22 8.75
CA ASP A 77 -10.07 10.99 8.20
C ASP A 77 -11.18 11.25 9.23
N GLN A 78 -11.47 10.30 10.14
CA GLN A 78 -12.39 10.56 11.25
C GLN A 78 -11.80 11.54 12.30
N VAL A 79 -10.48 11.58 12.46
CA VAL A 79 -9.80 12.57 13.31
C VAL A 79 -9.92 13.96 12.70
N ASP A 80 -9.65 14.10 11.39
CA ASP A 80 -9.76 15.38 10.67
C ASP A 80 -11.20 15.92 10.70
N LYS A 81 -12.19 15.02 10.68
CA LYS A 81 -13.61 15.35 10.83
C LYS A 81 -14.03 15.65 12.28
N GLY A 82 -13.11 15.62 13.23
CA GLY A 82 -13.35 15.92 14.65
C GLY A 82 -14.15 14.85 15.40
N LYS A 83 -14.38 13.68 14.81
CA LYS A 83 -15.13 12.57 15.42
C LYS A 83 -14.28 11.71 16.34
N LEU A 84 -12.97 11.66 16.05
CA LEU A 84 -11.94 10.98 16.84
C LEU A 84 -10.85 11.99 17.21
N LYS A 85 -10.02 11.65 18.20
CA LYS A 85 -8.82 12.43 18.57
C LYS A 85 -7.64 11.49 18.77
N LEU A 86 -6.45 11.87 18.32
CA LEU A 86 -5.24 11.04 18.46
C LEU A 86 -4.92 10.67 19.91
N ASN A 87 -5.15 11.60 20.84
CA ASN A 87 -4.90 11.39 22.27
C ASN A 87 -6.10 10.77 23.03
N GLN A 88 -7.22 10.49 22.37
CA GLN A 88 -8.32 9.79 23.02
C GLN A 88 -7.88 8.37 23.38
N LYS A 89 -8.31 7.88 24.54
CA LYS A 89 -7.97 6.56 25.04
C LYS A 89 -9.08 5.56 24.75
N PHE A 90 -8.69 4.35 24.38
CA PHE A 90 -9.57 3.20 24.24
C PHE A 90 -9.13 2.13 25.23
N PHE A 91 -10.08 1.64 26.01
CA PHE A 91 -9.85 0.51 26.91
C PHE A 91 -9.81 -0.78 26.09
N ILE A 92 -8.64 -1.40 26.03
CA ILE A 92 -8.39 -2.63 25.29
C ILE A 92 -8.54 -3.80 26.25
N LYS A 93 -9.61 -4.57 26.06
CA LYS A 93 -9.88 -5.72 26.91
C LYS A 93 -8.91 -6.85 26.62
N LYS A 94 -8.67 -7.72 27.60
CA LYS A 94 -7.86 -8.93 27.39
C LYS A 94 -8.40 -9.79 26.25
N GLU A 95 -9.72 -9.84 26.07
CA GLU A 95 -10.36 -10.62 25.01
C GLU A 95 -10.17 -10.03 23.60
N ASP A 96 -9.85 -8.74 23.49
CA ASP A 96 -9.51 -8.10 22.22
C ASP A 96 -8.05 -8.39 21.82
N LEU A 97 -7.22 -8.95 22.71
CA LEU A 97 -5.84 -9.36 22.45
C LEU A 97 -5.76 -10.87 22.18
N LEU A 98 -6.16 -11.27 20.97
CA LEU A 98 -6.24 -12.67 20.55
C LEU A 98 -4.85 -13.34 20.56
N PRO A 99 -4.71 -14.57 21.10
CA PRO A 99 -3.46 -15.33 21.03
C PRO A 99 -3.28 -15.99 19.66
N GLY A 100 -2.05 -16.44 19.37
CA GLY A 100 -1.75 -17.18 18.14
C GLY A 100 -1.71 -16.33 16.88
N THR A 101 -1.58 -15.01 17.04
CA THR A 101 -1.43 -14.04 15.95
C THR A 101 -0.24 -13.12 16.23
N TRP A 102 0.28 -12.46 15.20
CA TRP A 102 1.33 -11.45 15.39
C TRP A 102 0.76 -10.20 16.06
N SER A 103 1.16 -9.93 17.30
CA SER A 103 0.68 -8.77 18.05
C SER A 103 1.69 -8.28 19.10
N PRO A 104 2.55 -7.31 18.73
CA PRO A 104 3.38 -6.58 19.69
C PRO A 104 2.62 -5.98 20.89
N ILE A 105 1.38 -5.52 20.72
CA ILE A 105 0.52 -5.06 21.83
C ILE A 105 0.29 -6.19 22.83
N GLN A 106 -0.02 -7.39 22.35
CA GLN A 106 -0.22 -8.54 23.23
C GLN A 106 1.08 -8.94 23.94
N GLU A 107 2.22 -8.89 23.25
CA GLU A 107 3.53 -9.20 23.83
C GLU A 107 3.90 -8.22 24.96
N GLU A 108 3.66 -6.92 24.75
CA GLU A 108 3.96 -5.88 25.74
C GLU A 108 2.94 -5.88 26.90
N PHE A 109 1.68 -6.17 26.61
CA PHE A 109 0.59 -6.15 27.58
C PHE A 109 -0.16 -7.49 27.65
N PRO A 110 0.49 -8.57 28.11
CA PRO A 110 -0.08 -9.92 28.03
C PRO A 110 -1.37 -10.10 28.83
N ASN A 111 -1.55 -9.30 29.88
CA ASN A 111 -2.74 -9.32 30.74
C ASN A 111 -3.91 -8.48 30.19
N GLY A 112 -3.69 -7.67 29.14
CA GLY A 112 -4.68 -6.76 28.58
C GLY A 112 -5.29 -5.82 29.62
N ASN A 113 -6.52 -5.38 29.39
CA ASN A 113 -7.25 -4.47 30.27
C ASN A 113 -6.46 -3.17 30.53
N ILE A 114 -5.97 -2.59 29.43
CA ILE A 114 -5.12 -1.39 29.39
C ILE A 114 -5.82 -0.27 28.64
N ASP A 115 -5.43 0.97 28.90
CA ASP A 115 -5.78 2.09 28.04
C ASP A 115 -4.65 2.39 27.05
N LEU A 116 -4.97 2.36 25.76
CA LEU A 116 -4.08 2.86 24.71
C LEU A 116 -4.72 4.05 24.01
N THR A 117 -3.89 5.03 23.65
CA THR A 117 -4.33 6.16 22.80
C THR A 117 -4.53 5.70 21.35
N LEU A 118 -5.34 6.43 20.59
CA LEU A 118 -5.49 6.18 19.15
C LEU A 118 -4.14 6.26 18.41
N ASP A 119 -3.29 7.22 18.78
CA ASP A 119 -1.93 7.35 18.25
C ASP A 119 -1.07 6.10 18.49
N GLN A 120 -1.13 5.53 19.71
CA GLN A 120 -0.42 4.27 20.01
C GLN A 120 -0.97 3.11 19.17
N LEU A 121 -2.30 2.96 19.07
CA LEU A 121 -2.93 1.93 18.25
C LEU A 121 -2.48 2.04 16.78
N LEU A 122 -2.52 3.24 16.20
CA LEU A 122 -2.05 3.49 14.83
C LEU A 122 -0.56 3.12 14.66
N LYS A 123 0.30 3.48 15.61
CA LYS A 123 1.73 3.15 15.58
C LYS A 123 1.97 1.63 15.59
N TYR A 124 1.34 0.91 16.52
CA TYR A 124 1.45 -0.56 16.54
C TYR A 124 0.93 -1.18 15.25
N THR A 125 -0.24 -0.75 14.77
CA THR A 125 -0.85 -1.32 13.57
C THR A 125 -0.06 -1.04 12.30
N VAL A 126 0.42 0.18 12.08
CA VAL A 126 1.10 0.54 10.82
C VAL A 126 2.59 0.23 10.88
N SER A 127 3.28 0.63 11.96
CA SER A 127 4.75 0.53 12.03
C SER A 127 5.22 -0.86 12.42
N HIS A 128 4.41 -1.59 13.20
CA HIS A 128 4.74 -2.93 13.68
C HIS A 128 3.79 -4.01 13.13
N SER A 129 2.88 -3.65 12.23
CA SER A 129 1.92 -4.58 11.62
C SER A 129 1.09 -5.37 12.66
N ASP A 130 0.77 -4.80 13.82
CA ASP A 130 0.02 -5.53 14.85
C ASP A 130 -1.38 -5.96 14.36
N ASN A 131 -1.69 -7.26 14.45
CA ASN A 131 -2.97 -7.82 14.00
C ASN A 131 -4.13 -7.52 14.96
N ASN A 132 -3.92 -7.55 16.27
CA ASN A 132 -4.97 -7.17 17.23
C ASN A 132 -5.27 -5.68 17.14
N GLY A 133 -4.23 -4.83 17.02
CA GLY A 133 -4.38 -3.40 16.78
C GLY A 133 -5.18 -3.11 15.51
N CYS A 134 -4.92 -3.85 14.42
CA CYS A 134 -5.70 -3.75 13.19
C CYS A 134 -7.20 -4.02 13.43
N ASP A 135 -7.52 -5.13 14.09
CA ASP A 135 -8.91 -5.52 14.35
C ASP A 135 -9.61 -4.57 15.33
N ILE A 136 -8.88 -4.04 16.32
CA ILE A 136 -9.34 -2.99 17.23
C ILE A 136 -9.66 -1.70 16.46
N LEU A 137 -8.79 -1.25 15.54
CA LEU A 137 -9.06 -0.05 14.73
C LEU A 137 -10.28 -0.24 13.82
N LEU A 138 -10.44 -1.42 13.22
CA LEU A 138 -11.64 -1.76 12.45
C LEU A 138 -12.90 -1.72 13.33
N LYS A 139 -12.84 -2.27 14.56
CA LYS A 139 -13.94 -2.21 15.53
C LYS A 139 -14.30 -0.77 15.90
N ILE A 140 -13.31 0.11 16.10
CA ILE A 140 -13.53 1.54 16.37
C ILE A 140 -14.23 2.23 15.20
N LEU A 141 -13.89 1.87 13.96
CA LEU A 141 -14.56 2.40 12.76
C LEU A 141 -15.98 1.84 12.56
N GLY A 142 -16.31 0.69 13.15
CA GLY A 142 -17.56 -0.02 12.93
C GLY A 142 -17.49 -1.16 11.89
N GLY A 143 -16.29 -1.63 11.57
CA GLY A 143 -16.03 -2.75 10.66
C GLY A 143 -15.19 -2.36 9.43
N THR A 144 -15.20 -3.23 8.41
CA THR A 144 -14.45 -3.04 7.15
C THR A 144 -15.17 -2.11 6.17
N GLU A 145 -16.50 -2.03 6.21
CA GLU A 145 -17.31 -1.22 5.30
C GLU A 145 -16.95 0.29 5.33
N PRO A 146 -16.74 0.94 6.49
CA PRO A 146 -16.26 2.33 6.54
C PRO A 146 -14.94 2.55 5.79
N VAL A 147 -14.01 1.60 5.87
CA VAL A 147 -12.73 1.65 5.15
C VAL A 147 -12.96 1.54 3.65
N GLN A 148 -13.75 0.54 3.21
CA GLN A 148 -14.13 0.40 1.80
C GLN A 148 -14.76 1.68 1.25
N LYS A 149 -15.70 2.27 1.99
CA LYS A 149 -16.38 3.49 1.60
C LYS A 149 -15.41 4.67 1.50
N PHE A 150 -14.51 4.82 2.47
CA PHE A 150 -13.49 5.87 2.46
C PHE A 150 -12.58 5.76 1.23
N ILE A 151 -12.09 4.56 0.91
CA ILE A 151 -11.21 4.35 -0.26
C ILE A 151 -11.94 4.61 -1.58
N ASN A 152 -13.20 4.17 -1.69
CA ASN A 152 -14.03 4.48 -2.85
C ASN A 152 -14.23 5.99 -3.05
N GLN A 153 -14.35 6.76 -1.95
CA GLN A 153 -14.47 8.22 -2.00
C GLN A 153 -13.19 8.92 -2.48
N GLN A 154 -12.03 8.28 -2.38
CA GLN A 154 -10.78 8.75 -2.99
C GLN A 154 -10.70 8.45 -4.50
N GLY A 155 -11.74 7.87 -5.10
CA GLY A 155 -11.79 7.51 -6.51
C GLY A 155 -11.14 6.16 -6.84
N ILE A 156 -10.70 5.39 -5.83
CA ILE A 156 -10.08 4.08 -6.01
C ILE A 156 -11.14 2.99 -5.99
N LYS A 157 -11.36 2.33 -7.14
CA LYS A 157 -12.39 1.29 -7.30
C LYS A 157 -11.83 -0.14 -7.22
N ASP A 158 -10.58 -0.33 -7.61
CA ASP A 158 -9.93 -1.65 -7.63
C ASP A 158 -9.29 -1.98 -6.26
N PHE A 159 -10.11 -1.85 -5.21
CA PHE A 159 -9.77 -2.14 -3.82
C PHE A 159 -10.96 -2.83 -3.18
N THR A 160 -10.70 -3.91 -2.44
CA THR A 160 -11.71 -4.65 -1.69
C THR A 160 -11.18 -4.99 -0.31
N ILE A 161 -11.91 -4.60 0.72
CA ILE A 161 -11.70 -5.04 2.10
C ILE A 161 -13.01 -5.64 2.63
N LYS A 162 -12.97 -6.90 3.03
CA LYS A 162 -14.12 -7.67 3.50
C LYS A 162 -13.90 -8.25 4.89
N VAL A 163 -12.69 -8.73 5.17
CA VAL A 163 -12.36 -9.46 6.39
C VAL A 163 -11.33 -8.73 7.24
N ASN A 164 -11.36 -8.96 8.54
CA ASN A 164 -10.31 -8.51 9.49
C ASN A 164 -9.18 -9.56 9.59
N GLU A 165 -8.13 -9.32 10.40
CA GLU A 165 -7.01 -10.27 10.54
C GLU A 165 -7.47 -11.60 11.17
N GLN A 166 -8.35 -11.56 12.18
CA GLN A 166 -8.90 -12.78 12.78
C GLN A 166 -9.60 -13.67 11.74
N GLN A 167 -10.46 -13.10 10.91
CA GLN A 167 -11.17 -13.81 9.84
C GLN A 167 -10.21 -14.28 8.74
N MET A 168 -9.17 -13.50 8.42
CA MET A 168 -8.16 -13.81 7.41
C MET A 168 -7.22 -14.95 7.81
N SER A 169 -7.22 -15.39 9.08
CA SER A 169 -6.48 -16.58 9.53
C SER A 169 -6.87 -17.89 8.83
N ASN A 170 -8.01 -17.91 8.13
CA ASN A 170 -8.41 -18.99 7.23
C ASN A 170 -7.82 -18.78 5.82
N TRP A 171 -7.20 -19.82 5.26
CA TRP A 171 -6.59 -19.82 3.92
C TRP A 171 -7.49 -19.24 2.82
N ASP A 172 -8.77 -19.62 2.81
CA ASP A 172 -9.72 -19.15 1.77
C ASP A 172 -9.98 -17.64 1.87
N ASN A 173 -9.79 -17.07 3.06
CA ASN A 173 -10.03 -15.66 3.32
C ASN A 173 -8.85 -14.75 2.96
N LEU A 174 -7.65 -15.31 2.73
CA LEU A 174 -6.44 -14.57 2.33
C LEU A 174 -6.64 -13.77 1.03
N TYR A 175 -7.56 -14.21 0.16
CA TYR A 175 -7.85 -13.61 -1.14
C TYR A 175 -9.12 -12.76 -1.16
N LEU A 176 -9.76 -12.51 -0.01
CA LEU A 176 -10.95 -11.67 0.07
C LEU A 176 -10.61 -10.17 0.18
N ASN A 177 -9.43 -9.85 0.74
CA ASN A 177 -8.90 -8.49 0.81
C ASN A 177 -7.88 -8.28 -0.30
N VAL A 178 -8.28 -7.59 -1.38
CA VAL A 178 -7.49 -7.50 -2.62
C VAL A 178 -7.43 -6.08 -3.16
N THR A 179 -6.36 -5.77 -3.89
CA THR A 179 -6.24 -4.54 -4.68
C THR A 179 -5.38 -4.79 -5.91
N THR A 180 -5.40 -3.87 -6.87
CA THR A 180 -4.45 -3.89 -7.99
C THR A 180 -3.20 -3.07 -7.67
N PRO A 181 -2.02 -3.43 -8.18
CA PRO A 181 -0.81 -2.61 -7.99
C PRO A 181 -1.00 -1.14 -8.39
N ILE A 182 -1.74 -0.88 -9.49
CA ILE A 182 -2.02 0.49 -9.95
C ILE A 182 -2.86 1.25 -8.93
N ALA A 183 -3.91 0.62 -8.38
CA ALA A 183 -4.74 1.23 -7.33
C ALA A 183 -3.92 1.58 -6.09
N THR A 184 -2.99 0.71 -5.66
CA THR A 184 -2.10 0.99 -4.53
C THR A 184 -1.27 2.26 -4.76
N THR A 185 -0.62 2.41 -5.92
CA THR A 185 0.16 3.63 -6.23
C THR A 185 -0.69 4.87 -6.49
N ALA A 186 -1.99 4.71 -6.71
CA ALA A 186 -2.88 5.85 -6.91
C ALA A 186 -3.27 6.52 -5.58
N ILE A 187 -3.15 5.80 -4.46
CA ILE A 187 -3.45 6.32 -3.10
C ILE A 187 -2.20 6.65 -2.27
N LEU A 188 -1.01 6.22 -2.70
CA LEU A 188 0.28 6.68 -2.15
C LEU A 188 0.56 8.12 -2.57
#